data_AF-A0A949WAS4-F1
#
_entry.id   AF-A0A949WAS4-F1
#
_cell.length_a   1.000
_cell.length_b   1.000
_cell.length_c   1.000
_cell.angle_alpha   90.00
_cell.angle_beta   90.00
_cell.angle_gamma   90.00
#
_symmetry.space_group_name_H-M   'P 1'
#
loop_
_entity.id
_entity.type
_entity.pdbx_description
1 polymer ?
#
loop_
_entity_poly.entity_id
_entity_poly.type
_entity_poly.pdbx_seq_one_letter_code
_entity_poly.pdbx_strand_id
1 'polypeptide(L)'
;MRTKILNGLVILTSLLGYLEWGADMRAFLFQAEWEVLRRLSSDPLSVIHPFTLIPLLGQVLLLITLFQRRPGTVLTLVGIACLMLLLGLVCFIGLISLNVKIFASTIPFLAVAVVALFSLWRSRKSRMDHSNK
;
A
#
# COMPACT_ATOMS: atom_id res chain seq x y z
N MET A 1 -5.97 -19.20 3.03
CA MET A 1 -5.74 -18.31 4.20
C MET A 1 -4.47 -17.48 4.06
N ARG A 2 -3.32 -18.06 3.65
CA ARG A 2 -2.03 -17.36 3.47
C ARG A 2 -2.11 -16.01 2.73
N THR A 3 -2.80 -15.93 1.58
CA THR A 3 -2.94 -14.68 0.82
C THR A 3 -3.71 -13.59 1.58
N LYS A 4 -4.72 -13.95 2.39
CA LYS A 4 -5.45 -12.97 3.20
C LYS A 4 -4.56 -12.35 4.27
N ILE A 5 -3.74 -13.18 4.92
CA ILE A 5 -2.78 -12.72 5.92
C ILE A 5 -1.79 -11.75 5.27
N LEU A 6 -1.25 -12.11 4.10
CA LEU A 6 -0.34 -11.23 3.36
C LEU A 6 -1.01 -9.90 2.99
N ASN A 7 -2.24 -9.93 2.46
CA ASN A 7 -2.97 -8.70 2.13
C ASN A 7 -3.23 -7.84 3.38
N GLY A 8 -3.57 -8.45 4.51
CA GLY A 8 -3.71 -7.76 5.78
C GLY A 8 -2.40 -7.12 6.25
N LEU A 9 -1.29 -7.84 6.14
CA LEU A 9 0.04 -7.31 6.46
C LEU A 9 0.44 -6.16 5.53
N VAL A 10 0.12 -6.23 4.24
CA VAL A 10 0.35 -5.12 3.29
C VAL A 10 -0.40 -3.87 3.75
N ILE A 11 -1.68 -4.00 4.14
CA ILE A 11 -2.47 -2.87 4.65
C ILE A 11 -1.83 -2.31 5.92
N LEU A 12 -1.56 -3.15 6.91
CA LEU A 12 -1.00 -2.70 8.20
C LEU A 12 0.36 -2.02 8.04
N THR A 13 1.24 -2.57 7.20
CA THR A 13 2.56 -1.98 6.97
C THR A 13 2.51 -0.71 6.12
N SER A 14 1.51 -0.56 5.24
CA SER A 14 1.34 0.68 4.47
C SER A 14 1.08 1.91 5.35
N LEU A 15 0.46 1.70 6.52
CA LEU A 15 0.14 2.73 7.50
C LEU A 15 1.36 3.24 8.30
N LEU A 16 2.46 2.48 8.30
CA LEU A 16 3.65 2.76 9.10
C LEU A 16 4.62 3.75 8.45
N GLY A 17 4.40 4.12 7.18
CA GLY A 17 5.26 5.06 6.48
C GLY A 17 5.33 6.39 7.23
N TYR A 18 6.53 6.94 7.34
CA TYR A 18 6.80 8.20 8.01
C TYR A 18 7.30 9.21 6.99
N LEU A 19 6.78 10.43 7.07
CA LEU A 19 7.09 11.52 6.17
C LEU A 19 7.43 12.77 6.96
N GLU A 20 8.50 13.44 6.57
CA GLU A 20 8.87 14.78 7.03
C GLU A 20 8.95 15.68 5.79
N TRP A 21 8.36 16.87 5.88
CA TRP A 21 8.42 17.87 4.83
C TRP A 21 8.41 19.27 5.44
N GLY A 22 8.96 20.26 4.72
CA GLY A 22 9.16 21.59 5.30
C GLY A 22 10.10 21.56 6.52
N ALA A 23 10.06 22.62 7.34
CA ALA A 23 10.94 22.74 8.50
C ALA A 23 10.47 21.90 9.70
N ASP A 24 9.16 21.85 9.96
CA ASP A 24 8.59 21.27 11.19
C ASP A 24 7.41 20.30 10.96
N MET A 25 7.06 20.00 9.71
CA MET A 25 5.94 19.10 9.43
C MET A 25 6.43 17.65 9.37
N ARG A 26 5.80 16.82 10.20
CA ARG A 26 6.02 15.39 10.27
C ARG A 26 4.71 14.68 10.50
N ALA A 27 4.51 13.57 9.80
CA ALA A 27 3.34 12.73 10.00
C ALA A 27 3.65 11.29 9.64
N PHE A 28 2.99 10.38 10.35
CA PHE A 28 2.83 9.02 9.84
C PHE A 28 1.71 8.97 8.82
N LEU A 29 1.77 8.00 7.89
CA LEU A 29 0.77 7.84 6.85
C LEU A 29 -0.62 7.56 7.43
N PHE A 30 -0.75 6.81 8.53
CA PHE A 30 -2.04 6.65 9.20
C PHE A 30 -2.63 7.99 9.70
N GLN A 31 -1.79 8.93 10.13
CA GLN A 31 -2.24 10.25 10.58
C GLN A 31 -2.68 11.09 9.37
N ALA A 32 -1.89 11.06 8.29
CA ALA A 32 -2.21 11.74 7.05
C ALA A 32 -3.52 11.20 6.42
N GLU A 33 -3.70 9.88 6.39
CA GLU A 33 -4.93 9.25 5.90
C GLU A 33 -6.14 9.61 6.74
N TRP A 34 -6.00 9.60 8.07
CA TRP A 34 -7.08 10.02 8.96
C TRP A 34 -7.49 11.47 8.76
N GLU A 35 -6.53 12.37 8.56
CA GLU A 35 -6.79 13.77 8.22
C GLU A 35 -7.50 13.89 6.87
N VAL A 36 -7.06 13.13 5.86
CA VAL A 36 -7.72 13.09 4.54
C VAL A 36 -9.16 12.60 4.67
N LEU A 37 -9.42 11.53 5.44
CA LEU A 37 -10.78 11.01 5.65
C LEU A 37 -11.68 12.01 6.35
N ARG A 38 -11.18 12.74 7.36
CA ARG A 38 -11.92 13.84 8.00
C ARG A 38 -12.25 14.93 7.01
N ARG A 39 -11.25 15.42 6.26
CA ARG A 39 -11.44 16.49 5.28
C ARG A 39 -12.32 16.09 4.11
N LEU A 40 -12.31 14.82 3.70
CA LEU A 40 -13.20 14.34 2.64
C LEU A 40 -14.68 14.51 3.02
N SER A 41 -14.99 14.47 4.31
CA SER A 41 -16.36 14.68 4.82
C SER A 41 -16.75 16.15 4.97
N SER A 42 -15.79 17.06 5.19
CA SER A 42 -16.06 18.49 5.43
C SER A 42 -15.80 19.40 4.23
N ASP A 43 -14.72 19.13 3.48
CA ASP A 43 -14.29 19.88 2.30
C ASP A 43 -13.56 18.94 1.31
N PRO A 44 -14.32 18.14 0.53
CA PRO A 44 -13.76 17.11 -0.33
C PRO A 44 -12.86 17.66 -1.45
N LEU A 45 -13.12 18.88 -1.94
CA LEU A 45 -12.32 19.47 -3.03
C LEU A 45 -10.87 19.74 -2.59
N SER A 46 -10.65 20.04 -1.31
CA SER A 46 -9.32 20.32 -0.76
C SER A 46 -8.39 19.11 -0.66
N VAL A 47 -8.93 17.89 -0.74
CA VAL A 47 -8.18 16.62 -0.51
C VAL A 47 -8.19 15.67 -1.70
N ILE A 48 -8.82 16.04 -2.81
CA ILE A 48 -8.78 15.30 -4.08
C ILE A 48 -7.41 15.53 -4.73
N HIS A 49 -6.46 14.66 -4.39
CA HIS A 49 -5.15 14.57 -5.05
C HIS A 49 -4.86 13.12 -5.45
N PRO A 50 -4.13 12.88 -6.56
CA PRO A 50 -3.77 11.51 -6.95
C PRO A 50 -3.02 10.74 -5.86
N PHE A 51 -2.12 11.42 -5.13
CA PHE A 51 -1.33 10.82 -4.05
C PHE A 51 -2.11 10.57 -2.75
N THR A 52 -3.33 11.08 -2.62
CA THR A 52 -4.24 10.75 -1.50
C THR A 52 -5.25 9.70 -1.92
N LEU A 53 -5.87 9.85 -3.09
CA LEU A 53 -6.93 8.97 -3.57
C LEU A 53 -6.43 7.61 -4.04
N ILE A 54 -5.33 7.55 -4.79
CA ILE A 54 -4.81 6.28 -5.32
C ILE A 54 -4.40 5.34 -4.18
N PRO A 55 -3.68 5.79 -3.13
CA PRO A 55 -3.28 4.91 -2.03
C PRO A 55 -4.48 4.47 -1.17
N LEU A 56 -5.42 5.38 -0.88
CA LEU A 56 -6.66 5.04 -0.19
C LEU A 56 -7.48 4.00 -0.96
N LEU A 57 -7.61 4.18 -2.29
CA LEU A 57 -8.24 3.18 -3.14
C LEU A 57 -7.50 1.83 -3.04
N GLY A 58 -6.17 1.84 -3.08
CA GLY A 58 -5.34 0.65 -2.89
C GLY A 58 -5.66 -0.11 -1.59
N GLN A 59 -5.77 0.61 -0.47
CA GLN A 59 -6.16 0.02 0.81
C GLN A 59 -7.59 -0.55 0.77
N VAL A 60 -8.55 0.18 0.21
CA VAL A 60 -9.95 -0.29 0.07
C VAL A 60 -10.02 -1.56 -0.77
N LEU A 61 -9.32 -1.62 -1.90
CA LEU A 61 -9.26 -2.81 -2.75
C LEU A 61 -8.68 -4.00 -1.98
N LEU A 62 -7.60 -3.81 -1.22
CA LEU A 62 -7.03 -4.88 -0.39
C LEU A 62 -7.95 -5.28 0.77
N LEU A 63 -8.65 -4.34 1.41
CA LEU A 63 -9.63 -4.64 2.45
C LEU A 63 -10.74 -5.53 1.91
N ILE A 64 -11.28 -5.22 0.73
CA ILE A 64 -12.29 -6.05 0.05
C ILE A 64 -11.78 -7.49 -0.13
N THR A 65 -10.51 -7.69 -0.49
CA THR A 65 -9.95 -9.04 -0.66
C THR A 65 -9.94 -9.88 0.62
N LEU A 66 -9.93 -9.26 1.81
CA LEU A 66 -9.94 -9.98 3.09
C LEU A 66 -11.29 -10.67 3.32
N PHE A 67 -12.38 -10.04 2.88
CA PHE A 67 -13.74 -10.55 3.02
C PHE A 67 -14.15 -11.54 1.92
N GLN A 68 -13.41 -11.61 0.80
CA GLN A 68 -13.67 -12.57 -0.27
C GLN A 68 -13.36 -14.02 0.16
N ARG A 69 -14.19 -15.00 -0.23
CA ARG A 69 -13.90 -16.44 0.02
C ARG A 69 -12.57 -16.86 -0.61
N ARG A 70 -12.28 -16.37 -1.82
CA ARG A 70 -11.01 -16.52 -2.53
C ARG A 70 -10.52 -15.11 -2.92
N PRO A 71 -9.38 -14.63 -2.38
CA PRO A 71 -8.86 -13.31 -2.72
C PRO A 71 -8.63 -13.18 -4.22
N GLY A 72 -9.20 -12.15 -4.85
CA GLY A 72 -9.00 -11.88 -6.27
C GLY A 72 -7.56 -11.48 -6.57
N THR A 73 -6.89 -12.22 -7.46
CA THR A 73 -5.48 -11.98 -7.79
C THR A 73 -5.26 -10.64 -8.48
N VAL A 74 -6.21 -10.20 -9.32
CA VAL A 74 -6.15 -8.88 -9.97
C VAL A 74 -6.38 -7.77 -8.94
N LEU A 75 -7.40 -7.92 -8.10
CA LEU A 75 -7.72 -6.96 -7.04
C LEU A 75 -6.55 -6.76 -6.07
N THR A 76 -5.89 -7.86 -5.69
CA THR A 76 -4.69 -7.83 -4.85
C THR A 76 -3.52 -7.12 -5.56
N LEU A 77 -3.28 -7.42 -6.84
CA LEU A 77 -2.20 -6.82 -7.61
C LEU A 77 -2.40 -5.31 -7.77
N VAL A 78 -3.61 -4.87 -8.14
CA VAL A 78 -3.94 -3.45 -8.29
C VAL A 78 -3.81 -2.74 -6.94
N GLY A 79 -4.34 -3.33 -5.86
CA GLY A 79 -4.21 -2.76 -4.53
C GLY A 79 -2.76 -2.57 -4.08
N ILE A 80 -1.91 -3.60 -4.28
CA ILE A 80 -0.46 -3.50 -4.00
C ILE A 80 0.20 -2.45 -4.90
N ALA A 81 -0.14 -2.39 -6.19
CA ALA A 81 0.45 -1.43 -7.12
C ALA A 81 0.14 0.03 -6.73
N CYS A 82 -1.10 0.31 -6.34
CA CYS A 82 -1.51 1.63 -5.85
C CYS A 82 -0.70 2.07 -4.62
N LEU A 83 -0.48 1.16 -3.66
CA LEU A 83 0.31 1.44 -2.46
C LEU A 83 1.81 1.53 -2.74
N MET A 84 2.33 0.67 -3.63
CA MET A 84 3.72 0.69 -4.08
C MET A 84 4.07 2.01 -4.76
N LEU A 85 3.12 2.64 -5.47
CA LEU A 85 3.33 3.94 -6.08
C LEU A 85 3.65 5.01 -5.02
N LEU A 86 2.85 5.09 -3.96
CA LEU A 86 3.07 6.06 -2.88
C LEU A 86 4.31 5.69 -2.05
N LEU A 87 4.35 4.49 -1.48
CA LEU A 87 5.42 4.07 -0.57
C LEU A 87 6.77 3.94 -1.28
N GLY A 88 6.77 3.58 -2.56
CA GLY A 88 7.96 3.60 -3.41
C GLY A 88 8.49 5.03 -3.59
N LEU A 89 7.60 6.00 -3.81
CA LEU A 89 7.97 7.42 -3.85
C LEU A 89 8.49 7.91 -2.50
N VAL A 90 7.85 7.56 -1.39
CA VAL A 90 8.31 7.91 -0.04
C VAL A 90 9.68 7.30 0.26
N CYS A 91 9.90 6.04 -0.13
CA CYS A 91 11.20 5.38 -0.02
C CYS A 91 12.27 6.12 -0.84
N PHE A 92 11.93 6.51 -2.07
CA PHE A 92 12.82 7.27 -2.96
C PHE A 92 13.16 8.64 -2.37
N ILE A 93 12.18 9.35 -1.81
CA ILE A 93 12.40 10.62 -1.10
C ILE A 93 13.31 10.41 0.11
N GLY A 94 13.10 9.36 0.90
CA GLY A 94 13.96 9.03 2.04
C GLY A 94 15.41 8.77 1.63
N LEU A 95 15.63 8.16 0.46
CA LEU A 95 16.96 7.90 -0.08
C LEU A 95 17.65 9.19 -0.55
N ILE A 96 16.97 10.03 -1.34
CA ILE A 96 17.55 11.28 -1.86
C ILE A 96 17.80 12.30 -0.75
N SER A 97 16.89 12.38 0.22
CA SER A 97 17.04 13.27 1.38
C SER A 97 18.03 12.74 2.43
N LEU A 98 18.59 11.53 2.23
CA LEU A 98 19.41 10.81 3.21
C LEU A 98 18.73 10.69 4.59
N ASN A 99 17.38 10.72 4.61
CA ASN A 99 16.60 10.64 5.82
C ASN A 99 16.30 9.18 6.16
N VAL A 100 17.13 8.62 7.03
CA VAL A 100 17.05 7.22 7.47
C VAL A 100 15.68 6.91 8.10
N LYS A 101 15.01 7.89 8.74
CA LYS A 101 13.70 7.66 9.36
C LYS A 101 12.63 7.40 8.30
N ILE A 102 12.57 8.27 7.28
CA ILE A 102 11.64 8.10 6.15
C ILE A 102 11.94 6.79 5.43
N PHE A 103 13.21 6.55 5.08
CA PHE A 103 13.60 5.34 4.37
C PHE A 103 13.26 4.07 5.17
N ALA A 104 13.72 3.97 6.42
CA ALA A 104 13.51 2.79 7.27
C ALA A 104 12.01 2.51 7.53
N SER A 105 11.18 3.55 7.61
CA SER A 105 9.73 3.39 7.80
C SER A 105 9.01 2.71 6.64
N THR A 106 9.56 2.79 5.42
CA THR A 106 8.96 2.17 4.23
C THR A 106 9.40 0.72 4.02
N ILE A 107 10.51 0.29 4.64
CA ILE A 107 11.06 -1.07 4.52
C ILE A 107 10.07 -2.17 4.94
N PRO A 108 9.34 -2.07 6.07
CA PRO A 108 8.36 -3.08 6.44
C PRO A 108 7.31 -3.31 5.35
N PHE A 109 6.82 -2.23 4.74
CA PHE A 109 5.87 -2.31 3.64
C PHE A 109 6.50 -2.95 2.40
N LEU A 110 7.67 -2.48 1.98
CA LEU A 110 8.34 -2.99 0.77
C LEU A 110 8.64 -4.49 0.89
N ALA A 111 9.12 -4.94 2.05
CA ALA A 111 9.38 -6.35 2.31
C ALA A 111 8.12 -7.20 2.17
N VAL A 112 7.02 -6.79 2.82
CA VAL A 112 5.75 -7.53 2.77
C VAL A 112 5.13 -7.48 1.37
N ALA A 113 5.18 -6.34 0.69
CA ALA A 113 4.67 -6.17 -0.68
C ALA A 113 5.40 -7.09 -1.66
N VAL A 114 6.73 -7.16 -1.59
CA VAL A 114 7.55 -8.06 -2.40
C VAL A 114 7.18 -9.53 -2.14
N VAL A 115 7.09 -9.94 -0.87
CA VAL A 115 6.67 -11.30 -0.51
C VAL A 115 5.26 -11.62 -1.02
N ALA A 116 4.33 -10.68 -0.90
CA ALA A 116 2.97 -10.82 -1.41
C ALA A 116 2.97 -11.03 -2.92
N LEU A 117 3.69 -10.19 -3.68
CA LEU A 117 3.82 -10.31 -5.14
C LEU A 117 4.43 -11.64 -5.58
N PHE A 118 5.53 -12.07 -4.94
CA PHE A 118 6.14 -13.38 -5.23
C PHE A 118 5.17 -14.54 -4.97
N SER A 119 4.37 -14.46 -3.89
CA SER A 119 3.37 -15.48 -3.58
C SER A 119 2.28 -15.58 -4.65
N LEU A 120 1.86 -14.45 -5.23
CA LEU A 120 0.86 -14.39 -6.30
C LEU A 120 1.45 -14.91 -7.62
N TRP A 121 2.69 -14.53 -7.94
CA TRP A 121 3.37 -14.99 -9.16
C TRP A 121 3.55 -16.52 -9.16
N ARG A 122 3.99 -17.10 -8.05
CA ARG A 122 4.12 -18.56 -7.89
C ARG A 122 2.78 -19.27 -8.04
N SER A 123 1.70 -18.67 -7.52
CA SER A 123 0.35 -19.24 -7.60
C SER A 123 -0.25 -19.14 -9.02
N ARG A 124 0.08 -18.09 -9.79
CA ARG A 124 -0.36 -17.96 -11.20
C ARG A 124 0.34 -18.97 -12.10
N LYS A 125 1.66 -19.16 -11.95
CA LYS A 125 2.43 -20.13 -12.74
C LYS A 125 1.83 -21.54 -12.64
N SER A 126 1.52 -22.00 -11.43
CA SER A 126 0.88 -23.30 -11.20
C SER A 126 -0.50 -23.46 -11.87
N ARG A 127 -1.26 -22.38 -12.12
CA ARG A 127 -2.55 -22.45 -12.82
C ARG A 127 -2.40 -22.49 -14.33
N MET A 128 -1.38 -21.83 -14.88
CA MET A 128 -1.10 -21.87 -16.33
C MET A 128 -0.63 -23.26 -16.76
N ASP A 129 0.18 -23.94 -15.93
CA ASP A 129 0.66 -25.30 -16.21
C ASP A 129 -0.45 -26.37 -16.23
N HIS A 130 -1.59 -26.12 -15.56
CA HIS A 130 -2.76 -27.02 -15.56
C HIS A 130 -3.77 -26.70 -16.67
N SER A 131 -3.71 -25.51 -17.28
CA SER A 131 -4.58 -25.13 -18.39
C SER A 131 -4.00 -25.54 -19.76
N ASN A 132 -2.73 -25.94 -19.80
CA ASN A 132 -2.00 -26.35 -21.01
C ASN A 132 -1.79 -27.87 -21.10
N LYS A 133 -2.53 -28.64 -20.28
CA LYS A 133 -2.68 -30.10 -20.34
C LYS A 133 -4.14 -30.42 -20.64
#